data_AF-A0A7C3M2S6-F1
#
_entry.id   AF-A0A7C3M2S6-F1
#
_cell.length_a   1.000
_cell.length_b   1.000
_cell.length_c   1.000
_cell.angle_alpha   90.00
_cell.angle_beta   90.00
_cell.angle_gamma   90.00
#
_symmetry.space_group_name_H-M   'P 1'
#
loop_
_entity.id
_entity.type
_entity.pdbx_description
1 polymer ?
#
loop_
_entity_poly.entity_id
_entity_poly.type
_entity_poly.pdbx_seq_one_letter_code
_entity_poly.pdbx_strand_id
1 'polypeptide(L)'
;MEELFKKGISFIKKIKTTDKILLIYHKDLDGLTSALIFIKCMKIFGIKISERVASSNEEIERVLEKVKNFDKIVILDIDISYMKEDLLRMKKEMLIVDHHPPRKNLNSKKIVYINPRLEKPKIYQPASYITYKLLSRISDLKNEEWLAALGVVSDYGFEDCKDLMKKWVKIKEKEELGKTRMWKKVEELVGIISEIGFPKVLTLLEKAKSFEDFKKNKVVKEALKKYLKKIEGCEKSFWKNIREFEK
;
A
#
# COMPACT_ATOMS: atom_id res chain seq x y z
N MET A 1 9.41 11.61 13.86
CA MET A 1 9.14 10.29 13.26
C MET A 1 9.37 9.19 14.28
N GLU A 2 10.50 9.23 14.99
CA GLU A 2 10.86 8.24 16.01
C GLU A 2 9.75 8.03 17.06
N GLU A 3 9.16 9.11 17.58
CA GLU A 3 8.08 9.03 18.56
C GLU A 3 6.81 8.39 17.99
N LEU A 4 6.43 8.73 16.76
CA LEU A 4 5.31 8.09 16.07
C LEU A 4 5.56 6.59 15.86
N PHE A 5 6.80 6.21 15.54
CA PHE A 5 7.17 4.80 15.40
C PHE A 5 7.15 4.05 16.72
N LYS A 6 7.59 4.66 17.82
CA LYS A 6 7.46 4.08 19.17
C LYS A 6 5.99 3.79 19.51
N LYS A 7 5.09 4.73 19.22
CA LYS A 7 3.65 4.53 19.41
C LYS A 7 3.10 3.41 18.51
N GLY A 8 3.51 3.37 17.24
CA GLY A 8 3.15 2.30 16.30
C GLY A 8 3.59 0.92 16.78
N ILE A 9 4.86 0.80 17.18
CA ILE A 9 5.43 -0.42 17.75
C ILE A 9 4.67 -0.83 19.03
N SER A 10 4.35 0.13 19.90
CA SER A 10 3.56 -0.15 21.10
C SER A 10 2.16 -0.66 20.77
N PHE A 11 1.51 -0.12 19.74
CA PHE A 11 0.22 -0.63 19.27
C PHE A 11 0.35 -2.08 18.79
N ILE A 12 1.33 -2.35 17.92
CA ILE A 12 1.55 -3.68 17.32
C ILE A 12 1.85 -4.73 18.40
N LYS A 13 2.71 -4.40 19.38
CA LYS A 13 3.03 -5.30 20.50
C LYS A 13 1.83 -5.64 21.39
N LYS A 14 0.77 -4.84 21.36
CA LYS A 14 -0.47 -5.08 22.13
C LYS A 14 -1.49 -5.92 21.36
N ILE A 15 -1.24 -6.24 20.09
CA ILE A 15 -2.11 -7.11 19.30
C ILE A 15 -1.95 -8.54 19.83
N LYS A 16 -3.06 -9.18 20.18
CA LYS A 16 -3.12 -10.58 20.61
C LYS A 16 -3.51 -11.47 19.44
N THR A 17 -3.12 -12.74 19.48
CA THR A 17 -3.53 -13.74 18.49
C THR A 17 -5.04 -14.00 18.47
N THR A 18 -5.75 -13.64 19.55
CA THR A 18 -7.21 -13.72 19.68
C THR A 18 -7.95 -12.48 19.17
N ASP A 19 -7.26 -11.37 18.92
CA ASP A 19 -7.91 -10.13 18.50
C ASP A 19 -8.51 -10.29 17.10
N LYS A 20 -9.72 -9.76 16.92
CA LYS A 20 -10.31 -9.57 15.58
C LYS A 20 -9.72 -8.31 14.95
N ILE A 21 -8.99 -8.49 13.86
CA ILE A 21 -8.28 -7.40 13.18
C ILE A 21 -8.95 -7.08 11.84
N LEU A 22 -9.37 -5.84 11.68
CA LEU A 22 -9.80 -5.27 10.39
C LEU A 22 -8.63 -4.51 9.77
N LEU A 23 -8.17 -4.97 8.62
CA LEU A 23 -7.16 -4.28 7.81
C LEU A 23 -7.84 -3.60 6.62
N ILE A 24 -7.81 -2.28 6.62
CA ILE A 24 -8.30 -1.43 5.52
C ILE A 24 -7.08 -0.84 4.81
N TYR A 25 -7.07 -0.86 3.49
CA TYR A 25 -5.96 -0.33 2.69
C TYR A 25 -6.47 0.30 1.39
N HIS A 26 -5.70 1.25 0.87
CA HIS A 26 -6.07 1.97 -0.34
C HIS A 26 -6.10 1.08 -1.60
N LYS A 27 -6.94 1.45 -2.57
CA LYS A 27 -7.09 0.78 -3.88
C LYS A 27 -6.05 1.28 -4.89
N ASP A 28 -4.78 1.29 -4.48
CA ASP A 28 -3.63 1.48 -5.36
C ASP A 28 -2.47 0.56 -4.95
N LEU A 29 -1.31 0.74 -5.57
CA LEU A 29 -0.15 -0.08 -5.29
C LEU A 29 0.55 0.27 -3.97
N ASP A 30 0.48 1.51 -3.49
CA ASP A 30 1.09 1.89 -2.23
C ASP A 30 0.30 1.30 -1.04
N GLY A 31 -1.02 1.44 -1.05
CA GLY A 31 -1.93 0.79 -0.11
C GLY A 31 -1.85 -0.74 -0.17
N LEU A 32 -1.86 -1.34 -1.36
CA LEU A 32 -1.74 -2.80 -1.53
C LEU A 32 -0.43 -3.35 -0.96
N THR A 33 0.70 -2.70 -1.28
CA THR A 33 2.02 -3.17 -0.81
C THR A 33 2.18 -2.91 0.69
N SER A 34 1.67 -1.80 1.22
CA SER A 34 1.57 -1.54 2.67
C SER A 34 0.84 -2.68 3.39
N ALA A 35 -0.33 -3.08 2.87
CA ALA A 35 -1.12 -4.18 3.42
C ALA A 35 -0.36 -5.51 3.39
N LEU A 36 0.32 -5.82 2.28
CA LEU A 36 1.12 -7.05 2.16
C LEU A 36 2.27 -7.10 3.16
N ILE A 37 2.99 -5.99 3.34
CA ILE A 37 4.09 -5.87 4.30
C ILE A 37 3.55 -6.07 5.73
N PHE A 38 2.43 -5.42 6.06
CA PHE A 38 1.77 -5.59 7.36
C PHE A 38 1.34 -7.05 7.60
N ILE A 39 0.66 -7.68 6.62
CA ILE A 39 0.20 -9.07 6.70
C ILE A 39 1.39 -10.03 6.91
N LYS A 40 2.48 -9.85 6.15
CA LYS A 40 3.67 -10.72 6.28
C LYS A 40 4.34 -10.57 7.64
N CYS A 41 4.41 -9.34 8.18
CA CYS A 41 4.88 -9.13 9.55
C CYS A 41 3.97 -9.82 10.59
N MET A 42 2.65 -9.68 10.47
CA MET A 42 1.71 -10.31 11.42
C MET A 42 1.82 -11.84 11.39
N LYS A 43 2.05 -12.44 10.21
CA LYS A 43 2.32 -13.88 10.10
C LYS A 43 3.55 -14.34 10.86
N ILE A 44 4.63 -13.56 10.85
CA ILE A 44 5.84 -13.86 11.62
C ILE A 44 5.51 -13.92 13.12
N PHE A 45 4.58 -13.09 13.59
CA PHE A 45 4.10 -13.10 14.96
C PHE A 45 2.96 -14.11 15.24
N GLY A 46 2.59 -14.94 14.27
CA GLY A 46 1.46 -15.89 14.41
C GLY A 46 0.08 -15.23 14.49
N ILE A 47 -0.04 -13.96 14.09
CA ILE A 47 -1.27 -13.18 14.14
C ILE A 47 -2.00 -13.28 12.79
N LYS A 48 -3.30 -13.60 12.84
CA LYS A 48 -4.17 -13.68 11.67
C LYS A 48 -5.00 -12.40 11.51
N ILE A 49 -4.98 -11.83 10.31
CA ILE A 49 -5.91 -10.75 9.95
C ILE A 49 -7.30 -11.35 9.70
N SER A 50 -8.31 -10.84 10.41
CA SER A 50 -9.68 -11.39 10.37
C SER A 50 -10.43 -10.97 9.11
N GLU A 51 -10.35 -9.68 8.74
CA GLU A 51 -10.93 -9.16 7.50
C GLU A 51 -9.97 -8.17 6.83
N ARG A 52 -9.96 -8.18 5.49
CA ARG A 52 -9.13 -7.32 4.65
C ARG A 52 -10.03 -6.59 3.66
N VAL A 53 -10.01 -5.28 3.66
CA VAL A 53 -10.87 -4.45 2.80
C VAL A 53 -10.01 -3.49 2.00
N ALA A 54 -10.05 -3.62 0.68
CA ALA A 54 -9.55 -2.58 -0.22
C ALA A 54 -10.63 -1.48 -0.29
N SER A 55 -10.26 -0.24 -0.03
CA SER A 55 -11.15 0.92 -0.04
C SER A 55 -10.48 2.09 -0.76
N SER A 56 -11.27 3.02 -1.28
CA SER A 56 -10.80 4.36 -1.64
C SER A 56 -11.20 5.39 -0.58
N ASN A 57 -10.76 6.64 -0.74
CA ASN A 57 -11.19 7.77 0.09
C ASN A 57 -12.71 7.98 0.03
N GLU A 58 -13.36 7.72 -1.10
CA GLU A 58 -14.80 7.89 -1.28
C GLU A 58 -15.63 6.77 -0.61
N GLU A 59 -15.02 5.61 -0.37
CA GLU A 59 -15.70 4.43 0.16
C GLU A 59 -15.48 4.22 1.66
N ILE A 60 -14.49 4.91 2.25
CA ILE A 60 -13.98 4.60 3.58
C ILE A 60 -15.04 4.73 4.67
N GLU A 61 -15.94 5.71 4.57
CA GLU A 61 -17.00 5.94 5.56
C GLU A 61 -17.90 4.72 5.71
N ARG A 62 -18.29 4.11 4.58
CA ARG A 62 -19.08 2.87 4.54
C ARG A 62 -18.30 1.69 5.11
N VAL A 63 -17.00 1.61 4.85
CA VAL A 63 -16.16 0.53 5.39
C VAL A 63 -16.02 0.67 6.92
N LEU A 64 -15.96 1.90 7.43
CA LEU A 64 -15.84 2.18 8.85
C LEU A 64 -17.09 1.76 9.66
N GLU A 65 -18.25 1.56 9.04
CA GLU A 65 -19.41 0.97 9.71
C GLU A 65 -19.11 -0.41 10.31
N LYS A 66 -18.20 -1.17 9.69
CA LYS A 66 -17.79 -2.51 10.13
C LYS A 66 -16.92 -2.50 11.37
N VAL A 67 -16.30 -1.38 11.75
CA VAL A 67 -15.28 -1.32 12.82
C VAL A 67 -15.79 -1.81 14.17
N LYS A 68 -17.11 -1.73 14.41
CA LYS A 68 -17.76 -2.18 15.66
C LYS A 68 -17.48 -3.64 15.97
N ASN A 69 -17.28 -4.48 14.95
CA ASN A 69 -17.11 -5.93 15.07
C ASN A 69 -15.67 -6.40 15.29
N PHE A 70 -14.71 -5.46 15.40
CA PHE A 70 -13.28 -5.75 15.49
C PHE A 70 -12.66 -5.11 16.73
N ASP A 71 -11.59 -5.73 17.23
CA ASP A 71 -10.84 -5.28 18.41
C ASP A 71 -9.77 -4.26 18.01
N LYS A 72 -9.08 -4.52 16.90
CA LYS A 72 -8.03 -3.67 16.34
C LYS A 72 -8.36 -3.29 14.90
N ILE A 73 -8.18 -2.02 14.57
CA ILE A 73 -8.33 -1.51 13.21
C ILE A 73 -6.97 -1.04 12.71
N VAL A 74 -6.62 -1.39 11.50
CA VAL A 74 -5.42 -0.91 10.81
C VAL A 74 -5.84 -0.30 9.49
N ILE A 75 -5.47 0.96 9.26
CA ILE A 75 -5.81 1.71 8.05
C ILE A 75 -4.51 2.17 7.41
N LEU A 76 -4.29 1.78 6.16
CA LEU A 76 -3.07 2.05 5.42
C LEU A 76 -3.40 2.86 4.17
N ASP A 77 -2.73 4.00 4.03
CA ASP A 77 -2.71 4.82 2.81
C ASP A 77 -4.04 5.50 2.43
N ILE A 78 -4.87 5.80 3.42
CA ILE A 78 -6.16 6.48 3.20
C ILE A 78 -6.19 7.74 4.05
N ASP A 79 -6.39 8.90 3.42
CA ASP A 79 -6.59 10.15 4.15
C ASP A 79 -7.97 10.16 4.80
N ILE A 80 -7.99 9.91 6.10
CA ILE A 80 -9.17 10.06 6.95
C ILE A 80 -8.99 11.16 7.99
N SER A 81 -8.03 12.06 7.77
CA SER A 81 -7.69 13.12 8.72
C SER A 81 -8.85 14.12 8.93
N TYR A 82 -9.78 14.22 7.97
CA TYR A 82 -10.99 15.01 8.09
C TYR A 82 -12.01 14.43 9.09
N MET A 83 -11.97 13.11 9.36
CA MET A 83 -12.96 12.38 10.16
C MET A 83 -12.62 12.30 11.66
N LYS A 84 -11.72 13.16 12.17
CA LYS A 84 -11.17 13.04 13.54
C LYS A 84 -12.24 12.81 14.60
N GLU A 85 -13.30 13.60 14.58
CA GLU A 85 -14.36 13.56 15.58
C GLU A 85 -15.15 12.24 15.51
N ASP A 86 -15.42 11.71 14.31
CA ASP A 86 -16.07 10.40 14.11
C ASP A 86 -15.21 9.25 14.61
N LEU A 87 -13.92 9.26 14.28
CA LEU A 87 -12.98 8.22 14.72
C LEU A 87 -12.86 8.18 16.25
N LEU A 88 -12.86 9.33 16.91
CA LEU A 88 -12.87 9.41 18.38
C LEU A 88 -14.16 8.84 18.97
N ARG A 89 -15.33 9.11 18.35
CA ARG A 89 -16.62 8.56 18.78
C ARG A 89 -16.69 7.04 18.68
N MET A 90 -15.99 6.43 17.73
CA MET A 90 -15.95 4.97 17.57
C MET A 90 -15.31 4.25 18.75
N LYS A 91 -14.46 4.92 19.55
CA LYS A 91 -13.80 4.36 20.74
C LYS A 91 -13.05 3.03 20.46
N LYS A 92 -12.55 2.82 19.25
CA LYS A 92 -11.77 1.63 18.83
C LYS A 92 -10.28 1.90 18.86
N GLU A 93 -9.48 0.86 19.08
CA GLU A 93 -8.03 0.94 18.97
C GLU A 93 -7.62 0.89 17.50
N MET A 94 -6.97 1.95 17.02
CA MET A 94 -6.62 2.11 15.61
C MET A 94 -5.13 2.41 15.42
N LEU A 95 -4.55 1.79 14.41
CA LEU A 95 -3.29 2.21 13.81
C LEU A 95 -3.59 2.73 12.41
N ILE A 96 -3.22 3.97 12.15
CA ILE A 96 -3.38 4.62 10.86
C ILE A 96 -1.99 5.01 10.38
N VAL A 97 -1.59 4.51 9.20
CA VAL A 97 -0.31 4.86 8.55
C VAL A 97 -0.64 5.49 7.21
N ASP A 98 -0.20 6.72 7.02
CA ASP A 98 -0.59 7.54 5.88
C ASP A 98 0.48 8.59 5.57
N HIS A 99 0.45 9.14 4.37
CA HIS A 99 1.41 10.12 3.87
C HIS A 99 0.75 11.33 3.17
N HIS A 100 -0.58 11.32 3.00
CA HIS A 100 -1.31 12.46 2.48
C HIS A 100 -1.12 13.70 3.38
N PRO A 101 -1.29 14.94 2.86
CA PRO A 101 -1.23 16.13 3.72
C PRO A 101 -2.35 16.08 4.76
N PRO A 102 -2.05 15.97 6.07
CA PRO A 102 -3.09 15.78 7.08
C PRO A 102 -3.84 17.09 7.34
N ARG A 103 -5.17 17.05 7.33
CA ARG A 103 -6.02 18.17 7.78
C ARG A 103 -6.03 18.33 9.29
N LYS A 104 -5.96 17.20 10.02
CA LYS A 104 -5.92 17.15 11.48
C LYS A 104 -4.96 16.07 11.97
N ASN A 105 -4.32 16.28 13.10
CA ASN A 105 -3.63 15.21 13.82
C ASN A 105 -4.64 14.30 14.52
N LEU A 106 -4.70 13.04 14.11
CA LEU A 106 -5.63 12.02 14.62
C LEU A 106 -5.16 11.34 15.91
N ASN A 107 -3.92 11.56 16.36
CA ASN A 107 -3.38 10.89 17.54
C ASN A 107 -4.25 11.14 18.78
N SER A 108 -4.57 10.07 19.51
CA SER A 108 -5.34 10.08 20.76
C SER A 108 -4.97 8.88 21.63
N LYS A 109 -5.65 8.70 22.77
CA LYS A 109 -5.43 7.52 23.65
C LYS A 109 -5.67 6.19 22.92
N LYS A 110 -6.56 6.15 21.93
CA LYS A 110 -6.92 4.92 21.19
C LYS A 110 -6.50 4.92 19.73
N ILE A 111 -6.00 6.04 19.20
CA ILE A 111 -5.60 6.16 17.81
C ILE A 111 -4.12 6.50 17.75
N VAL A 112 -3.34 5.63 17.10
CA VAL A 112 -1.97 5.91 16.72
C VAL A 112 -1.98 6.31 15.25
N TYR A 113 -1.66 7.57 14.96
CA TYR A 113 -1.60 8.11 13.62
C TYR A 113 -0.17 8.43 13.23
N ILE A 114 0.38 7.65 12.31
CA ILE A 114 1.72 7.78 11.78
C ILE A 114 1.62 8.45 10.43
N ASN A 115 1.91 9.75 10.41
CA ASN A 115 2.08 10.50 9.18
C ASN A 115 3.30 11.42 9.32
N PRO A 116 4.34 11.26 8.49
CA PRO A 116 5.58 12.03 8.61
C PRO A 116 5.37 13.52 8.34
N ARG A 117 4.30 13.90 7.63
CA ARG A 117 3.95 15.29 7.32
C ARG A 117 3.39 16.08 8.49
N LEU A 118 3.06 15.41 9.60
CA LEU A 118 2.77 16.08 10.87
C LEU A 118 3.98 16.86 11.42
N GLU A 119 5.19 16.38 11.15
CA GLU A 119 6.43 17.02 11.60
C GLU A 119 7.17 17.72 10.44
N LYS A 120 7.09 17.17 9.22
CA LYS A 120 7.76 17.70 8.04
C LYS A 120 6.75 17.85 6.89
N PRO A 121 6.01 18.97 6.79
CA PRO A 121 4.87 19.09 5.86
C PRO A 121 5.16 18.81 4.38
N LYS A 122 6.41 18.99 3.95
CA LYS A 122 6.86 18.78 2.57
C LYS A 122 7.43 17.39 2.27
N ILE A 123 7.63 16.55 3.29
CA ILE A 123 8.20 15.21 3.07
C ILE A 123 7.19 14.34 2.31
N TYR A 124 7.68 13.55 1.36
CA TYR A 124 6.89 12.65 0.55
C TYR A 124 7.41 11.22 0.69
N GLN A 125 6.91 10.52 1.70
CA GLN A 125 7.25 9.13 1.98
C GLN A 125 5.98 8.29 1.88
N PRO A 126 5.80 7.49 0.81
CA PRO A 126 4.63 6.65 0.61
C PRO A 126 4.37 5.73 1.82
N ALA A 127 3.11 5.38 2.06
CA ALA A 127 2.67 4.54 3.17
C ALA A 127 3.40 3.19 3.19
N SER A 128 3.74 2.61 2.04
CA SER A 128 4.49 1.35 1.96
C SER A 128 5.90 1.48 2.51
N TYR A 129 6.54 2.62 2.26
CA TYR A 129 7.83 2.96 2.84
C TYR A 129 7.72 3.08 4.35
N ILE A 130 6.77 3.89 4.84
CA ILE A 130 6.58 4.12 6.27
C ILE A 130 6.30 2.79 6.99
N THR A 131 5.39 1.98 6.44
CA THR A 131 5.02 0.67 6.97
C THR A 131 6.21 -0.27 7.03
N TYR A 132 7.00 -0.34 5.96
CA TYR A 132 8.22 -1.15 5.92
C TYR A 132 9.25 -0.73 6.99
N LYS A 133 9.54 0.57 7.08
CA LYS A 133 10.52 1.10 8.05
C LYS A 133 10.05 0.92 9.49
N LEU A 134 8.75 1.04 9.75
CA LEU A 134 8.15 0.78 11.06
C LEU A 134 8.31 -0.69 11.46
N LEU A 135 7.89 -1.62 10.60
CA LEU A 135 7.82 -3.04 10.92
C LEU A 135 9.19 -3.72 10.91
N SER A 136 10.14 -3.23 10.11
CA SER A 136 11.52 -3.71 10.08
C SER A 136 12.29 -3.45 11.39
N ARG A 137 11.76 -2.62 12.29
CA ARG A 137 12.33 -2.41 13.64
C ARG A 137 11.97 -3.51 14.63
N ILE A 138 10.99 -4.35 14.31
CA ILE A 138 10.46 -5.38 15.21
C ILE A 138 10.39 -6.77 14.57
N SER A 139 10.73 -6.89 13.28
CA SER A 139 10.72 -8.14 12.54
C SER A 139 11.73 -8.10 11.39
N ASP A 140 12.25 -9.26 10.96
CA ASP A 140 13.08 -9.35 9.75
C ASP A 140 12.18 -9.39 8.51
N LEU A 141 12.15 -8.26 7.80
CA LEU A 141 11.38 -8.07 6.57
C LEU A 141 12.28 -7.85 5.35
N LYS A 142 13.55 -8.26 5.40
CA LYS A 142 14.49 -8.06 4.27
C LYS A 142 13.97 -8.63 2.95
N ASN A 143 13.24 -9.75 3.01
CA ASN A 143 12.66 -10.40 1.84
C ASN A 143 11.42 -9.69 1.29
N GLU A 144 10.85 -8.76 2.04
CA GLU A 144 9.66 -7.98 1.71
C GLU A 144 9.99 -6.56 1.23
N GLU A 145 11.25 -6.14 1.32
CA GLU A 145 11.69 -4.79 0.95
C GLU A 145 11.34 -4.42 -0.51
N TRP A 146 11.29 -5.40 -1.42
CA TRP A 146 10.85 -5.18 -2.80
C TRP A 146 9.39 -4.75 -2.91
N LEU A 147 8.52 -5.12 -1.96
CA LEU A 147 7.13 -4.63 -1.91
C LEU A 147 7.10 -3.14 -1.59
N ALA A 148 7.93 -2.70 -0.64
CA ALA A 148 8.05 -1.28 -0.30
C ALA A 148 8.62 -0.48 -1.48
N ALA A 149 9.59 -1.06 -2.20
CA ALA A 149 10.12 -0.42 -3.40
C ALA A 149 9.08 -0.31 -4.53
N LEU A 150 8.19 -1.31 -4.68
CA LEU A 150 7.08 -1.23 -5.64
C LEU A 150 6.11 -0.09 -5.30
N GLY A 151 5.66 0.00 -4.04
CA GLY A 151 4.76 1.07 -3.60
C GLY A 151 5.38 2.45 -3.74
N VAL A 152 6.65 2.59 -3.37
CA VAL A 152 7.41 3.85 -3.55
C VAL A 152 7.51 4.26 -5.02
N VAL A 153 7.78 3.32 -5.93
CA VAL A 153 7.88 3.62 -7.36
C VAL A 153 6.52 3.96 -7.95
N SER A 154 5.45 3.24 -7.58
CA SER A 154 4.12 3.54 -8.09
C SER A 154 3.58 4.88 -7.62
N ASP A 155 3.99 5.32 -6.43
CA ASP A 155 3.55 6.59 -5.84
C ASP A 155 4.61 7.71 -5.96
N TYR A 156 5.63 7.53 -6.82
CA TYR A 156 6.62 8.56 -7.14
C TYR A 156 7.46 9.09 -5.94
N GLY A 157 7.62 8.31 -4.87
CA GLY A 157 8.30 8.71 -3.63
C GLY A 157 9.83 8.71 -3.69
N PHE A 158 10.44 9.31 -4.71
CA PHE A 158 11.87 9.12 -5.01
C PHE A 158 12.82 9.85 -4.05
N GLU A 159 12.56 11.13 -3.82
CA GLU A 159 13.52 12.02 -3.16
C GLU A 159 13.69 11.71 -1.67
N ASP A 160 12.62 11.28 -1.00
CA ASP A 160 12.61 11.01 0.43
C ASP A 160 12.72 9.51 0.79
N CYS A 161 12.86 8.64 -0.22
CA CYS A 161 13.06 7.19 -0.08
C CYS A 161 14.33 6.68 -0.79
N LYS A 162 15.41 7.46 -0.75
CA LYS A 162 16.67 7.20 -1.49
C LYS A 162 17.29 5.83 -1.21
N ASP A 163 17.10 5.27 -0.02
CA ASP A 163 17.61 3.95 0.34
C ASP A 163 17.01 2.84 -0.55
N LEU A 164 15.69 2.84 -0.74
CA LEU A 164 15.04 1.89 -1.65
C LEU A 164 15.35 2.19 -3.11
N MET A 165 15.37 3.47 -3.49
CA MET A 165 15.63 3.87 -4.88
C MET A 165 17.01 3.44 -5.36
N LYS A 166 18.05 3.69 -4.55
CA LYS A 166 19.42 3.28 -4.87
C LYS A 166 19.56 1.76 -5.00
N LYS A 167 18.82 1.00 -4.20
CA LYS A 167 18.92 -0.47 -4.17
C LYS A 167 18.15 -1.14 -5.30
N TRP A 168 16.89 -0.74 -5.50
CA TRP A 168 15.94 -1.48 -6.33
C TRP A 168 15.72 -0.91 -7.73
N VAL A 169 15.89 0.41 -7.89
CA VAL A 169 15.56 1.10 -9.14
C VAL A 169 16.83 1.49 -9.89
N LYS A 170 17.87 1.92 -9.16
CA LYS A 170 19.21 2.23 -9.68
C LYS A 170 19.19 3.27 -10.81
N ILE A 171 18.43 4.35 -10.61
CA ILE A 171 18.39 5.49 -11.53
C ILE A 171 19.16 6.68 -10.98
N LYS A 172 19.68 7.52 -11.88
CA LYS A 172 20.29 8.81 -11.51
C LYS A 172 19.28 9.94 -11.57
N GLU A 173 18.42 9.91 -12.59
CA GLU A 173 17.43 10.95 -12.89
C GLU A 173 16.02 10.36 -12.95
N LYS A 174 15.00 11.18 -12.66
CA LYS A 174 13.59 10.73 -12.58
C LYS A 174 13.04 10.29 -13.94
N GLU A 175 13.52 10.89 -15.02
CA GLU A 175 13.12 10.65 -16.41
C GLU A 175 13.50 9.23 -16.89
N GLU A 176 14.46 8.59 -16.20
CA GLU A 176 14.87 7.21 -16.49
C GLU A 176 13.86 6.19 -15.95
N LEU A 177 12.97 6.59 -15.04
CA LEU A 177 12.09 5.69 -14.32
C LEU A 177 11.30 4.76 -15.24
N GLY A 178 10.69 5.33 -16.29
CA GLY A 178 9.87 4.60 -17.27
C GLY A 178 10.61 3.46 -17.98
N LYS A 179 11.95 3.50 -18.00
CA LYS A 179 12.81 2.51 -18.64
C LYS A 179 13.27 1.41 -17.66
N THR A 180 12.97 1.56 -16.37
CA THR A 180 13.47 0.65 -15.35
C THR A 180 12.69 -0.65 -15.32
N ARG A 181 13.38 -1.73 -14.92
CA ARG A 181 12.70 -3.00 -14.65
C ARG A 181 11.65 -2.86 -13.55
N MET A 182 11.85 -1.97 -12.58
CA MET A 182 10.88 -1.77 -11.49
C MET A 182 9.59 -1.11 -12.00
N TRP A 183 9.71 -0.09 -12.85
CA TRP A 183 8.55 0.53 -13.49
C TRP A 183 7.74 -0.45 -14.32
N LYS A 184 8.41 -1.28 -15.13
CA LYS A 184 7.73 -2.35 -15.87
C LYS A 184 6.94 -3.31 -14.96
N LYS A 185 7.47 -3.61 -13.76
CA LYS A 185 6.75 -4.44 -12.77
C LYS A 185 5.52 -3.72 -12.22
N VAL A 186 5.62 -2.42 -11.98
CA VAL A 186 4.48 -1.57 -11.60
C VAL A 186 3.40 -1.62 -12.68
N GLU A 187 3.74 -1.38 -13.94
CA GLU A 187 2.80 -1.44 -15.07
C GLU A 187 2.13 -2.80 -15.21
N GLU A 188 2.92 -3.88 -15.18
CA GLU A 188 2.39 -5.25 -15.23
C GLU A 188 1.44 -5.51 -14.06
N LEU A 189 1.77 -5.07 -12.85
CA LEU A 189 0.95 -5.29 -11.66
C LEU A 189 -0.36 -4.49 -11.70
N VAL A 190 -0.33 -3.22 -12.12
CA VAL A 190 -1.54 -2.42 -12.37
C VAL A 190 -2.42 -3.11 -13.41
N GLY A 191 -1.83 -3.58 -14.50
CA GLY A 191 -2.55 -4.33 -15.52
C GLY A 191 -3.22 -5.59 -14.98
N ILE A 192 -2.51 -6.38 -14.18
CA ILE A 192 -3.08 -7.58 -13.53
C ILE A 192 -4.22 -7.19 -12.58
N ILE A 193 -4.05 -6.15 -11.76
CA ILE A 193 -5.08 -5.65 -10.85
C ILE A 193 -6.34 -5.24 -11.62
N SER A 194 -6.20 -4.60 -12.78
CA SER A 194 -7.33 -4.18 -13.61
C SER A 194 -8.17 -5.37 -14.12
N GLU A 195 -7.59 -6.57 -14.22
CA GLU A 195 -8.27 -7.77 -14.71
C GLU A 195 -8.90 -8.62 -13.61
N ILE A 196 -8.27 -8.71 -12.42
CA ILE A 196 -8.69 -9.64 -11.37
C ILE A 196 -8.96 -8.99 -9.99
N GLY A 197 -8.72 -7.69 -9.87
CA GLY A 197 -9.02 -6.89 -8.68
C GLY A 197 -8.02 -7.03 -7.51
N PHE A 198 -8.00 -6.02 -6.65
CA PHE A 198 -7.11 -5.94 -5.48
C PHE A 198 -7.17 -7.15 -4.55
N PRO A 199 -8.36 -7.65 -4.11
CA PRO A 199 -8.40 -8.76 -3.14
C PRO A 199 -7.75 -10.04 -3.66
N LYS A 200 -7.92 -10.33 -4.96
CA LYS A 200 -7.32 -11.50 -5.60
C LYS A 200 -5.81 -11.35 -5.73
N VAL A 201 -5.35 -10.18 -6.19
CA VAL A 201 -3.91 -9.88 -6.30
C VAL A 201 -3.22 -9.95 -4.94
N LEU A 202 -3.81 -9.35 -3.89
CA LEU A 202 -3.28 -9.42 -2.53
C LEU A 202 -3.08 -10.88 -2.08
N THR A 203 -4.09 -11.73 -2.27
CA THR A 203 -4.02 -13.15 -1.89
C THR A 203 -2.91 -13.92 -2.63
N LEU A 204 -2.69 -13.57 -3.90
CA LEU A 204 -1.67 -14.20 -4.74
C LEU A 204 -0.26 -13.71 -4.39
N LEU A 205 -0.07 -12.40 -4.18
CA LEU A 205 1.21 -11.81 -3.76
C LEU A 205 1.61 -12.23 -2.34
N GLU A 206 0.65 -12.41 -1.44
CA GLU A 206 0.90 -12.89 -0.08
C GLU A 206 1.62 -14.24 -0.07
N LYS A 207 1.29 -15.11 -1.03
CA LYS A 207 1.89 -16.45 -1.22
C LYS A 207 3.21 -16.41 -2.01
N ALA A 208 3.45 -15.34 -2.77
CA ALA A 208 4.63 -15.20 -3.58
C ALA A 208 5.85 -14.81 -2.73
N LYS A 209 7.01 -15.38 -3.08
CA LYS A 209 8.31 -15.01 -2.50
C LYS A 209 8.95 -13.82 -3.21
N SER A 210 8.57 -13.59 -4.47
CA SER A 210 9.08 -12.51 -5.30
C SER A 210 8.07 -12.17 -6.40
N PHE A 211 8.30 -11.06 -7.10
CA PHE A 211 7.49 -10.71 -8.27
C PHE A 211 7.56 -11.77 -9.40
N GLU A 212 8.72 -12.38 -9.62
CA GLU A 212 8.87 -13.41 -10.66
C GLU A 212 8.14 -14.70 -10.28
N ASP A 213 8.11 -15.03 -8.98
CA ASP A 213 7.31 -16.14 -8.45
C ASP A 213 5.81 -15.87 -8.61
N PHE A 214 5.36 -14.64 -8.30
CA PHE A 214 3.99 -14.20 -8.55
C PHE A 214 3.57 -14.37 -10.02
N LYS A 215 4.44 -13.98 -10.96
CA LYS A 215 4.22 -14.14 -12.41
C LYS A 215 4.15 -15.60 -12.88
N LYS A 216 4.61 -16.57 -12.10
CA LYS A 216 4.49 -17.99 -12.47
C LYS A 216 3.06 -18.51 -12.33
N ASN A 217 2.23 -17.87 -11.50
CA ASN A 217 0.86 -18.27 -11.24
C ASN A 217 0.00 -18.19 -12.52
N LYS A 218 -0.79 -19.24 -12.81
CA LYS A 218 -1.61 -19.35 -14.02
C LYS A 218 -2.60 -18.18 -14.18
N VAL A 219 -3.30 -17.83 -13.10
CA VAL A 219 -4.29 -16.73 -13.11
C VAL A 219 -3.60 -15.40 -13.40
N VAL A 220 -2.41 -15.18 -12.84
CA VAL A 220 -1.60 -13.97 -13.07
C VAL A 220 -1.14 -13.88 -14.53
N LYS A 221 -0.67 -14.99 -15.11
CA LYS A 221 -0.25 -15.04 -16.52
C LYS A 221 -1.42 -14.72 -17.47
N GLU A 222 -2.58 -15.30 -17.21
CA GLU A 222 -3.78 -15.08 -18.03
C GLU A 222 -4.26 -13.63 -17.93
N ALA A 223 -4.30 -13.07 -16.71
CA ALA A 223 -4.62 -11.66 -16.48
C ALA A 223 -3.65 -10.73 -17.23
N LEU A 224 -2.34 -10.94 -17.08
CA LEU A 224 -1.34 -10.12 -17.77
C LEU A 224 -1.47 -10.22 -19.30
N LYS A 225 -1.66 -11.43 -19.84
CA LYS A 225 -1.87 -11.63 -21.29
C LYS A 225 -3.10 -10.87 -21.78
N LYS A 226 -4.20 -10.91 -21.03
CA LYS A 226 -5.44 -10.20 -21.38
C LYS A 226 -5.24 -8.69 -21.35
N TYR A 227 -4.59 -8.16 -20.33
CA TYR A 227 -4.25 -6.75 -20.22
C TYR A 227 -3.37 -6.28 -21.39
N LEU A 228 -2.28 -6.99 -21.70
CA LEU A 228 -1.38 -6.63 -22.80
C LEU A 228 -2.09 -6.63 -24.16
N LYS A 229 -3.01 -7.58 -24.38
CA LYS A 229 -3.84 -7.60 -25.60
C LYS A 229 -4.76 -6.36 -25.69
N LYS A 230 -5.30 -5.88 -24.56
CA LYS A 230 -6.10 -4.65 -24.52
C LYS A 230 -5.25 -3.42 -24.85
N ILE A 231 -4.07 -3.31 -24.25
CA ILE A 231 -3.13 -2.21 -24.53
C ILE A 231 -2.77 -2.16 -26.01
N GLU A 232 -2.39 -3.29 -26.61
CA GLU A 232 -2.09 -3.36 -28.05
C GLU A 232 -3.28 -2.89 -28.91
N GLY A 233 -4.51 -3.25 -28.52
CA GLY A 233 -5.73 -2.78 -29.18
C GLY A 233 -5.94 -1.26 -29.05
N CYS A 234 -5.72 -0.72 -27.85
CA CYS A 234 -5.81 0.72 -27.58
C CYS A 234 -4.77 1.51 -28.39
N GLU A 235 -3.51 1.04 -28.44
CA GLU A 235 -2.44 1.69 -29.23
C GLU A 235 -2.77 1.71 -30.72
N LYS A 236 -3.24 0.58 -31.28
CA LYS A 236 -3.67 0.52 -32.69
C LYS A 236 -4.80 1.51 -32.99
N SER A 237 -5.78 1.62 -32.09
CA SER A 237 -6.90 2.57 -32.22
C SER A 237 -6.42 4.02 -32.13
N PHE A 238 -5.56 4.33 -31.15
CA PHE A 238 -4.99 5.65 -30.96
C PHE A 238 -4.25 6.14 -32.21
N TRP A 239 -3.32 5.33 -32.74
CA TRP A 239 -2.56 5.68 -33.94
C TRP A 239 -3.40 5.71 -35.21
N LYS A 240 -4.47 4.93 -35.29
CA LYS A 240 -5.45 5.05 -36.37
C LYS A 240 -6.13 6.42 -36.33
N ASN A 241 -6.62 6.84 -35.17
CA ASN A 241 -7.34 8.09 -35.00
C ASN A 241 -6.46 9.33 -35.25
N ILE A 242 -5.20 9.30 -34.79
CA ILE A 242 -4.22 10.38 -35.10
C ILE A 242 -4.08 10.57 -36.61
N ARG A 243 -3.91 9.48 -37.37
CA ARG A 243 -3.78 9.53 -38.83
C ARG A 243 -5.05 9.96 -39.56
N GLU A 244 -6.22 9.82 -38.93
CA GLU A 244 -7.50 10.31 -39.47
C GLU A 244 -7.71 11.79 -39.15
N PHE A 245 -7.26 12.26 -37.98
CA PHE A 245 -7.34 13.66 -37.57
C PHE A 245 -6.38 14.58 -38.34
N GLU A 246 -5.23 14.05 -38.77
CA GLU A 246 -4.23 14.79 -39.57
C GLU A 246 -4.60 14.92 -41.06
N LYS A 247 -5.73 14.35 -41.50
CA LYS A 247 -6.25 14.45 -42.87
C LYS A 247 -7.36 15.50 -42.98
#